data_AF-A0A0D8J9A9-F1
#
_entry.id   AF-A0A0D8J9A9-F1
#
_cell.length_a   1.000
_cell.length_b   1.000
_cell.length_c   1.000
_cell.angle_alpha   90.00
_cell.angle_beta   90.00
_cell.angle_gamma   90.00
#
_symmetry.space_group_name_H-M   'P 1'
#
loop_
_entity.id
_entity.type
_entity.pdbx_description
1 polymer ?
#
loop_
_entity_poly.entity_id
_entity_poly.type
_entity_poly.pdbx_seq_one_letter_code
_entity_poly.pdbx_strand_id
1 'polypeptide(L)'
;METKKATIRREEKNTYLVLEVGESTVQIVLTDDNPNNVKIAFNSILKELKSGLFEYVLEDETPDLYNNICVEYLKQLNSEMQSIHNELVEYELTENE
;
A
#
# COMPACT_ATOMS: atom_id res chain seq x y z
N MET A 1 9.48 12.60 -3.57
CA MET A 1 8.47 11.57 -3.30
C MET A 1 8.67 10.49 -4.33
N GLU A 2 8.98 9.28 -3.87
CA GLU A 2 9.14 8.11 -4.74
C GLU A 2 7.77 7.56 -5.14
N THR A 3 7.67 6.97 -6.32
CA THR A 3 6.45 6.28 -6.76
C THR A 3 6.74 4.79 -6.83
N LYS A 4 5.91 4.00 -6.15
CA LYS A 4 5.99 2.54 -6.10
C LYS A 4 4.81 1.91 -6.82
N LYS A 5 4.99 0.69 -7.32
CA LYS A 5 3.96 0.03 -8.12
C LYS A 5 2.99 -0.72 -7.23
N ALA A 6 1.73 -0.68 -7.64
CA ALA A 6 0.68 -1.55 -7.16
C ALA A 6 0.08 -2.29 -8.35
N THR A 7 -0.19 -3.59 -8.20
CA THR A 7 -0.82 -4.41 -9.25
C THR A 7 -1.96 -5.24 -8.69
N ILE A 8 -2.86 -5.70 -9.56
CA ILE A 8 -3.96 -6.59 -9.19
C ILE A 8 -3.67 -7.99 -9.71
N ARG A 9 -3.58 -8.96 -8.80
CA ARG A 9 -3.47 -10.38 -9.15
C ARG A 9 -4.83 -11.05 -9.00
N ARG A 10 -5.43 -11.43 -10.13
CA ARG A 10 -6.73 -12.10 -10.21
C ARG A 10 -6.51 -13.60 -10.37
N GLU A 11 -6.89 -14.39 -9.36
CA GLU A 11 -6.82 -15.85 -9.37
C GLU A 11 -8.25 -16.45 -9.28
N GLU A 12 -8.41 -17.75 -9.56
CA GLU A 12 -9.74 -18.39 -9.63
C GLU A 12 -10.61 -18.20 -8.39
N LYS A 13 -9.99 -18.18 -7.19
CA LYS A 13 -10.70 -18.12 -5.91
C LYS A 13 -10.55 -16.78 -5.21
N ASN A 14 -9.47 -16.04 -5.49
CA ASN A 14 -9.10 -14.86 -4.75
C ASN A 14 -8.55 -13.78 -5.68
N THR A 15 -8.77 -12.54 -5.29
CA THR A 15 -8.11 -11.40 -5.95
C THR A 15 -7.27 -10.67 -4.92
N TYR A 16 -6.07 -10.24 -5.32
CA TYR A 16 -5.08 -9.64 -4.46
C TYR A 16 -4.66 -8.27 -4.98
N LEU A 17 -4.58 -7.27 -4.11
CA LEU A 17 -3.80 -6.06 -4.33
C LEU A 17 -2.36 -6.35 -3.89
N VAL A 18 -1.40 -6.20 -4.81
CA VAL A 18 0.02 -6.44 -4.57
C VAL A 18 0.73 -5.10 -4.53
N LEU A 19 1.49 -4.84 -3.46
CA LEU A 19 2.19 -3.58 -3.21
C LEU A 19 3.70 -3.83 -3.05
N GLU A 20 4.52 -3.05 -3.73
CA GLU A 20 5.98 -3.06 -3.56
C GLU A 20 6.41 -2.32 -2.28
N VAL A 21 7.14 -3.00 -1.40
CA VAL A 21 7.66 -2.46 -0.12
C VAL A 21 9.13 -2.88 0.00
N GLY A 22 10.04 -1.94 -0.20
CA GLY A 22 11.48 -2.20 -0.26
C GLY A 22 11.82 -3.20 -1.36
N GLU A 23 12.57 -4.24 -0.98
CA GLU A 23 12.91 -5.36 -1.85
C GLU A 23 11.84 -6.49 -1.84
N SER A 24 10.71 -6.25 -1.18
CA SER A 24 9.64 -7.23 -0.96
C SER A 24 8.31 -6.77 -1.53
N THR A 25 7.34 -7.69 -1.58
CA THR A 25 5.95 -7.37 -1.92
C THR A 25 5.03 -7.79 -0.79
N VAL A 26 4.04 -6.96 -0.46
CA VAL A 26 2.93 -7.34 0.42
C VAL A 26 1.65 -7.52 -0.39
N GLN A 27 0.76 -8.38 0.09
CA GLN A 27 -0.47 -8.72 -0.60
C GLN A 27 -1.66 -8.52 0.32
N ILE A 28 -2.69 -7.86 -0.20
CA ILE A 28 -3.98 -7.67 0.47
C ILE A 28 -5.00 -8.49 -0.30
N VAL A 29 -5.61 -9.46 0.36
CA VAL A 29 -6.69 -10.27 -0.24
C VAL A 29 -7.96 -9.42 -0.28
N LEU A 30 -8.45 -9.12 -1.48
CA LEU A 30 -9.65 -8.28 -1.69
C LEU A 30 -10.96 -9.07 -1.52
N THR A 31 -10.88 -10.40 -1.56
CA THR A 31 -12.01 -11.33 -1.46
C THR A 31 -12.17 -11.93 -0.06
N ASP A 32 -11.36 -11.52 0.90
CA ASP A 32 -11.38 -11.99 2.28
C ASP A 32 -11.50 -10.79 3.24
N ASP A 33 -12.39 -10.89 4.21
CA ASP A 33 -12.64 -9.85 5.22
C ASP A 33 -11.73 -10.05 6.46
N ASN A 34 -10.54 -10.62 6.26
CA ASN A 34 -9.60 -10.86 7.34
C ASN A 34 -8.76 -9.60 7.61
N PRO A 35 -9.05 -8.85 8.69
CA PRO A 35 -8.34 -7.60 8.99
C PRO A 35 -6.85 -7.81 9.29
N ASN A 36 -6.44 -9.04 9.65
CA ASN A 36 -5.03 -9.32 9.90
C ASN A 36 -4.18 -9.20 8.63
N ASN A 37 -4.72 -9.52 7.46
CA ASN A 37 -3.99 -9.41 6.19
C ASN A 37 -3.64 -7.94 5.89
N VAL A 38 -4.62 -7.06 6.09
CA VAL A 38 -4.44 -5.60 5.94
C VAL A 38 -3.43 -5.07 6.96
N LYS A 39 -3.56 -5.50 8.23
CA LYS A 39 -2.64 -5.07 9.30
C LYS A 39 -1.19 -5.46 9.02
N ILE A 40 -0.96 -6.67 8.51
CA ILE A 40 0.39 -7.13 8.17
C ILE A 40 0.97 -6.30 7.02
N ALA A 41 0.20 -6.05 5.96
CA ALA A 41 0.64 -5.20 4.85
C ALA A 41 0.99 -3.78 5.33
N PHE A 42 0.12 -3.20 6.16
CA PHE A 42 0.33 -1.86 6.71
C PHE A 42 1.56 -1.77 7.60
N ASN A 43 1.83 -2.77 8.45
CA ASN A 43 3.03 -2.80 9.28
C ASN A 43 4.33 -2.80 8.45
N SER A 44 4.34 -3.44 7.29
CA SER A 44 5.49 -3.39 6.38
C SER A 44 5.67 -2.01 5.77
N ILE A 45 4.56 -1.40 5.32
CA ILE A 45 4.54 -0.04 4.77
C ILE A 45 5.02 0.99 5.80
N LEU A 46 4.55 0.91 7.04
CA LEU A 46 4.96 1.82 8.12
C LEU A 46 6.47 1.78 8.39
N LYS A 47 7.09 0.60 8.28
CA LYS A 47 8.55 0.49 8.43
C LYS A 47 9.26 1.23 7.32
N GLU A 48 8.84 1.01 6.08
CA GLU A 48 9.39 1.68 4.91
C GLU A 48 9.24 3.21 4.97
N LEU A 49 8.11 3.70 5.49
CA LEU A 49 7.85 5.14 5.65
C LEU A 49 8.85 5.83 6.59
N LYS A 50 9.51 5.10 7.49
CA LYS A 50 10.57 5.70 8.31
C LYS A 50 11.78 6.11 7.48
N SER A 51 12.02 5.45 6.35
CA SER A 51 13.14 5.72 5.45
C SER A 51 12.80 6.82 4.43
N GLY A 52 11.52 7.08 4.16
CA GLY A 52 11.07 8.22 3.36
C GLY A 52 9.64 8.12 2.84
N LEU A 53 9.11 9.24 2.33
CA LEU A 53 7.76 9.33 1.77
C LEU A 53 7.69 8.82 0.33
N PHE A 54 6.74 7.92 0.09
CA PHE A 54 6.39 7.38 -1.22
C PHE A 54 4.87 7.26 -1.39
N GLU A 55 4.45 7.06 -2.64
CA GLU A 55 3.06 6.78 -3.00
C GLU A 55 2.96 5.58 -3.94
N TYR A 56 1.79 4.95 -3.96
CA TYR A 56 1.50 3.87 -4.89
C TYR A 56 0.72 4.35 -6.11
N VAL A 57 1.07 3.81 -7.27
CA VAL A 57 0.30 3.93 -8.51
C VAL A 57 -0.16 2.57 -8.98
N LEU A 58 -1.46 2.46 -9.30
CA LEU A 58 -2.05 1.23 -9.83
C LEU A 58 -1.61 1.01 -11.28
N GLU A 59 -0.88 -0.06 -11.53
CA GLU A 59 -0.62 -0.59 -12.86
C GLU A 59 -1.64 -1.71 -13.15
N ASP A 60 -2.84 -1.33 -13.56
CA ASP A 60 -3.88 -2.25 -14.00
C ASP A 60 -4.78 -1.59 -15.06
N GLU A 61 -4.80 -2.16 -16.26
CA GLU A 61 -5.58 -1.65 -17.39
C GLU A 61 -6.97 -2.30 -17.50
N THR A 62 -7.30 -3.24 -16.61
CA THR A 62 -8.56 -3.99 -16.69
C THR A 62 -9.66 -3.24 -15.96
N PRO A 63 -10.67 -2.67 -16.65
CA PRO A 63 -11.72 -1.89 -16.00
C PRO A 63 -12.77 -2.81 -15.39
N ASP A 64 -12.49 -3.35 -14.21
CA ASP A 64 -13.42 -4.20 -13.45
C ASP A 64 -13.69 -3.68 -12.03
N LEU A 65 -14.50 -4.43 -11.28
CA LEU A 65 -14.82 -4.09 -9.89
C LEU A 65 -13.55 -3.96 -9.03
N TYR A 66 -12.58 -4.85 -9.21
CA TYR A 66 -11.36 -4.85 -8.42
C TYR A 66 -10.47 -3.65 -8.74
N ASN A 67 -10.39 -3.26 -10.01
CA ASN A 67 -9.72 -2.03 -10.43
C ASN A 67 -10.32 -0.81 -9.72
N ASN A 68 -11.64 -0.63 -9.80
CA ASN A 68 -12.32 0.49 -9.14
C ASN A 68 -12.09 0.49 -7.61
N ILE A 69 -12.13 -0.68 -6.98
CA ILE A 69 -11.83 -0.83 -5.55
C ILE A 69 -10.39 -0.41 -5.26
N CYS A 70 -9.42 -0.90 -6.02
CA CYS A 70 -8.01 -0.60 -5.81
C CYS A 70 -7.68 0.87 -6.06
N VAL A 71 -8.31 1.52 -7.04
CA VAL A 71 -8.13 2.96 -7.28
C VAL A 71 -8.49 3.77 -6.03
N GLU A 72 -9.67 3.54 -5.45
CA GLU A 72 -10.09 4.25 -4.23
C GLU A 72 -9.27 3.85 -3.01
N TYR A 73 -8.94 2.55 -2.89
CA TYR A 73 -8.11 2.05 -1.79
C TYR A 73 -6.73 2.71 -1.77
N LEU A 74 -6.06 2.80 -2.94
CA LEU A 74 -4.74 3.41 -3.04
C LEU A 74 -4.78 4.91 -2.83
N LYS A 75 -5.84 5.59 -3.30
CA LYS A 75 -6.03 7.02 -3.02
C LYS A 75 -6.12 7.29 -1.51
N GLN A 76 -6.90 6.48 -0.78
CA GLN A 76 -6.98 6.60 0.67
C GLN A 76 -5.63 6.26 1.31
N LEU A 77 -5.01 5.13 0.93
CA LEU A 77 -3.72 4.69 1.46
C LEU A 77 -2.64 5.77 1.30
N ASN A 78 -2.49 6.35 0.10
CA ASN A 78 -1.50 7.40 -0.17
C ASN A 78 -1.73 8.65 0.71
N SER A 79 -2.98 9.06 0.91
CA SER A 79 -3.31 10.18 1.80
C SER A 79 -2.96 9.88 3.25
N GLU A 80 -3.24 8.67 3.73
CA GLU A 80 -2.91 8.25 5.10
C GLU A 80 -1.40 8.14 5.30
N MET A 81 -0.68 7.55 4.34
CA MET A 81 0.79 7.44 4.38
C MET A 81 1.45 8.82 4.43
N GLN A 82 0.94 9.80 3.69
CA GLN A 82 1.43 11.18 3.74
C GLN A 82 1.24 11.80 5.12
N SER A 83 0.04 11.68 5.70
CA SER A 83 -0.26 12.19 7.05
C SER A 83 0.66 11.54 8.09
N ILE A 84 0.78 10.21 8.06
CA ILE A 84 1.61 9.45 9.01
C ILE A 84 3.09 9.81 8.86
N HIS A 85 3.61 9.91 7.64
CA HIS A 85 5.00 10.31 7.44
C HIS A 85 5.28 11.71 8.00
N ASN A 86 4.34 12.66 7.84
CA ASN A 86 4.48 13.99 8.43
C ASN A 86 4.55 13.93 9.95
N GLU A 87 3.72 13.09 10.59
CA GLU A 87 3.81 12.84 12.04
C GLU A 87 5.16 12.20 12.42
N LEU A 88 5.65 11.23 11.65
CA LEU A 88 6.97 10.62 11.90
C LEU A 88 8.10 11.65 11.84
N VAL A 89 8.04 12.60 10.91
CA VAL A 89 9.02 13.69 10.82
C VAL A 89 8.89 14.65 12.00
N GLU A 90 7.66 15.05 12.36
CA GLU A 90 7.40 15.95 13.48
C GLU A 90 7.90 15.38 14.82
N TYR A 91 7.76 14.07 15.01
CA TYR A 91 8.21 13.37 16.22
C TYR A 91 9.66 12.86 16.15
N GLU A 92 10.43 13.20 15.11
CA GLU A 92 11.82 12.74 14.92
C GLU A 92 11.95 11.20 14.92
N LEU A 93 10.97 10.50 14.34
CA LEU A 93 10.89 9.03 14.27
C LEU A 93 11.31 8.46 12.90
N THR A 94 11.79 9.30 11.98
CA THR A 94 12.38 8.89 10.70
C THR A 94 13.83 8.44 10.86
N GLU A 95 14.31 7.56 9.99
CA GLU A 95 15.68 7.03 10.02
C GLU A 95 16.75 8.02 9.53
N ASN A 96 16.34 9.20 9.08
CA ASN A 96 17.23 10.26 8.64
C ASN A 96 17.69 11.12 9.83
N GLU A 97 18.81 10.74 10.45
CA GLU A 97 19.72 11.66 11.16
C GLU A 97 20.81 12.18 10.22
#